data_AF-A0A3D0PBX0-F1
#
_entry.id   AF-A0A3D0PBX0-F1
#
_cell.length_a   1.000
_cell.length_b   1.000
_cell.length_c   1.000
_cell.angle_alpha   90.00
_cell.angle_beta   90.00
_cell.angle_gamma   90.00
#
_symmetry.space_group_name_H-M   'P 1'
#
loop_
_entity.id
_entity.type
_entity.pdbx_description
1 polymer ?
#
loop_
_entity_poly.entity_id
_entity_poly.type
_entity_poly.pdbx_seq_one_letter_code
_entity_poly.pdbx_strand_id
1 'polypeptide(L)'
;ARQAVPACGLPLSTSPLAPELAWQLGQLPGDQASEDLRGQYVDPAISLHQPRRLITLAPSLDHHQHLETLVAAYCPLPEDGPASSVCGDVVVMRGGMEALQRGLGMVNPLIPAELPCWVWWNGTLDEAPDVFEGISQAPRRLIIDTAIGTPARALDVLSQRAAAGQAISDLNWYR
;
A
#
# COMPACT_ATOMS: atom_id res chain seq x y z
N ALA A 1 -12.69 -10.48 1.52
CA ALA A 1 -11.47 -11.12 0.98
C ALA A 1 -11.03 -12.36 1.78
N ARG A 2 -10.65 -12.27 3.06
CA ARG A 2 -10.13 -13.45 3.81
C ARG A 2 -11.09 -14.66 3.87
N GLN A 3 -12.39 -14.43 4.07
CA GLN A 3 -13.40 -15.48 4.04
C GLN A 3 -13.57 -16.13 2.65
N ALA A 4 -13.17 -15.43 1.58
CA ALA A 4 -13.28 -15.94 0.21
C ALA A 4 -12.16 -16.90 -0.17
N VAL A 5 -11.01 -16.85 0.51
CA VAL A 5 -9.87 -17.76 0.29
C VAL A 5 -10.28 -19.24 0.32
N PRO A 6 -10.88 -19.75 1.42
CA PRO A 6 -11.34 -21.15 1.45
C PRO A 6 -12.51 -21.40 0.49
N ALA A 7 -13.38 -20.42 0.26
CA ALA A 7 -14.52 -20.55 -0.65
C ALA A 7 -14.08 -20.71 -2.13
N CYS A 8 -12.94 -20.12 -2.49
CA CYS A 8 -12.30 -20.27 -3.80
C CYS A 8 -11.37 -21.50 -3.89
N GLY A 9 -11.33 -22.36 -2.86
CA GLY A 9 -10.48 -23.55 -2.82
C GLY A 9 -8.98 -23.25 -2.74
N LEU A 10 -8.59 -22.04 -2.33
CA LEU A 10 -7.19 -21.64 -2.19
C LEU A 10 -6.64 -22.02 -0.80
N PRO A 11 -5.32 -22.27 -0.67
CA PRO A 11 -4.69 -22.52 0.62
C PRO A 11 -5.00 -21.43 1.64
N LEU A 12 -5.19 -21.79 2.92
CA LEU A 12 -5.47 -20.81 3.98
C LEU A 12 -4.34 -19.79 4.18
N SER A 13 -3.13 -20.12 3.74
CA SER A 13 -1.98 -19.21 3.72
C SER A 13 -2.04 -18.17 2.61
N THR A 14 -2.93 -18.31 1.62
CA THR A 14 -3.05 -17.36 0.51
C THR A 14 -3.42 -15.96 1.02
N SER A 15 -2.69 -14.96 0.55
CA SER A 15 -2.97 -13.58 0.91
C SER A 15 -4.34 -13.12 0.41
N PRO A 16 -5.12 -12.36 1.20
CA PRO A 16 -6.32 -11.68 0.72
C PRO A 16 -6.09 -10.73 -0.47
N LEU A 17 -4.83 -10.43 -0.78
CA LEU A 17 -4.41 -9.54 -1.86
C LEU A 17 -3.66 -10.30 -2.97
N ALA A 18 -3.65 -11.63 -2.90
CA ALA A 18 -3.01 -12.46 -3.91
C ALA A 18 -3.74 -12.33 -5.26
N PRO A 19 -3.02 -12.17 -6.39
CA PRO A 19 -3.63 -12.09 -7.72
C PRO A 19 -4.52 -13.28 -8.04
N GLU A 20 -4.17 -14.48 -7.56
CA GLU A 20 -4.95 -15.70 -7.81
C GLU A 20 -6.32 -15.64 -7.12
N LEU A 21 -6.40 -15.05 -5.92
CA LEU A 21 -7.68 -14.82 -5.25
C LEU A 21 -8.53 -13.80 -6.01
N ALA A 22 -7.93 -12.70 -6.44
CA ALA A 22 -8.61 -11.68 -7.23
C ALA A 22 -9.16 -12.28 -8.55
N TRP A 23 -8.35 -13.10 -9.22
CA TRP A 23 -8.76 -13.82 -10.42
C TRP A 23 -9.94 -14.76 -10.15
N GLN A 24 -9.85 -15.64 -9.14
CA GLN A 24 -10.94 -16.57 -8.80
C GLN A 24 -12.24 -15.85 -8.44
N LEU A 25 -12.16 -14.74 -7.70
CA LEU A 25 -13.32 -13.90 -7.40
C LEU A 25 -13.94 -13.30 -8.67
N GLY A 26 -13.13 -12.88 -9.64
CA GLY A 26 -13.60 -12.37 -10.93
C GLY A 26 -14.35 -13.39 -11.78
N GLN A 27 -14.15 -14.70 -11.53
CA GLN A 27 -14.86 -15.77 -12.23
C GLN A 27 -16.23 -16.09 -11.60
N LEU A 28 -16.53 -15.55 -10.42
CA LEU A 28 -17.82 -15.75 -9.77
C LEU A 28 -18.89 -14.86 -10.42
N PRO A 29 -20.16 -15.32 -10.49
CA PRO A 29 -21.25 -14.50 -10.99
C PRO A 29 -21.44 -13.24 -10.13
N GLY A 30 -21.56 -12.08 -10.78
CA GLY A 30 -21.70 -10.78 -10.12
C GLY A 30 -21.89 -9.65 -11.13
N ASP A 31 -22.11 -8.44 -10.63
CA ASP A 31 -22.13 -7.24 -11.48
C ASP A 31 -20.72 -6.99 -12.03
N GLN A 32 -20.63 -6.77 -13.35
CA GLN A 32 -19.38 -6.49 -14.06
C GLN A 32 -19.07 -4.98 -14.07
N ALA A 33 -20.03 -4.14 -13.67
CA ALA A 33 -19.80 -2.71 -13.46
C ALA A 33 -19.37 -2.46 -12.02
N SER A 34 -18.17 -1.92 -11.85
CA SER A 34 -17.66 -1.50 -10.54
C SER A 34 -16.91 -0.19 -10.67
N GLU A 35 -17.15 0.73 -9.74
CA GLU A 35 -16.35 1.93 -9.62
C GLU A 35 -14.95 1.57 -9.10
N ASP A 36 -13.92 2.18 -9.68
CA ASP A 36 -12.57 2.05 -9.13
C ASP A 36 -12.42 2.94 -7.89
N LEU A 37 -12.50 2.30 -6.73
CA LEU A 37 -12.45 2.92 -5.40
C LEU A 37 -11.03 3.00 -4.81
N ARG A 38 -9.98 2.61 -5.55
CA ARG A 38 -8.62 2.66 -5.01
C ARG A 38 -8.20 4.09 -4.67
N GLY A 39 -7.55 4.24 -3.53
CA GLY A 39 -7.12 5.52 -2.99
C GLY A 39 -8.22 6.36 -2.35
N GLN A 40 -9.50 5.97 -2.44
CA GLN A 40 -10.60 6.73 -1.84
C GLN A 40 -10.72 6.53 -0.33
N TYR A 41 -10.25 5.39 0.18
CA TYR A 41 -10.35 5.03 1.58
C TYR A 41 -9.01 5.15 2.30
N VAL A 42 -9.00 5.91 3.40
CA VAL A 42 -7.92 5.91 4.38
C VAL A 42 -8.37 5.05 5.56
N ASP A 43 -7.60 4.02 5.87
CA ASP A 43 -7.89 3.12 7.00
C ASP A 43 -7.81 3.90 8.33
N PRO A 44 -8.91 4.04 9.08
CA PRO A 44 -8.93 4.72 10.37
C PRO A 44 -7.95 4.11 11.38
N ALA A 45 -7.65 2.80 11.29
CA ALA A 45 -6.68 2.15 12.16
C ALA A 45 -5.28 2.75 11.99
N ILE A 46 -4.91 3.15 10.77
CA ILE A 46 -3.63 3.84 10.52
C ILE A 46 -3.67 5.24 11.15
N SER A 47 -4.78 5.95 11.00
CA SER A 47 -4.94 7.30 11.56
C SER A 47 -4.91 7.33 13.10
N LEU A 48 -5.31 6.26 13.77
CA LEU A 48 -5.18 6.12 15.23
C LEU A 48 -3.72 6.16 15.71
N HIS A 49 -2.77 5.86 14.84
CA HIS A 49 -1.33 6.00 15.12
C HIS A 49 -0.82 7.44 14.94
N GLN A 50 -1.73 8.40 14.73
CA GLN A 50 -1.44 9.83 14.61
C GLN A 50 -0.29 10.15 13.65
N PRO A 51 -0.30 9.62 12.41
CA PRO A 51 0.74 9.95 11.46
C PRO A 51 0.68 11.44 11.14
N ARG A 52 1.84 12.10 11.12
CA ARG A 52 1.92 13.50 10.68
C ARG A 52 1.43 13.68 9.24
N ARG A 53 1.74 12.69 8.39
CA ARG A 53 1.33 12.64 6.99
C ARG A 53 1.12 11.21 6.55
N LEU A 54 0.02 10.96 5.84
CA LEU A 54 -0.25 9.73 5.13
C LEU A 54 -0.25 10.02 3.62
N ILE A 55 0.59 9.31 2.87
CA ILE A 55 0.66 9.42 1.41
C ILE A 55 0.21 8.08 0.81
N THR A 56 -0.86 8.09 0.04
CA THR A 56 -1.39 6.91 -0.64
C THR A 56 -1.10 7.02 -2.14
N LEU A 57 -0.36 6.04 -2.68
CA LEU A 57 -0.18 5.86 -4.12
C LEU A 57 -1.16 4.78 -4.58
N ALA A 58 -2.18 5.17 -5.33
CA ALA A 58 -3.27 4.30 -5.75
C ALA A 58 -3.26 4.12 -7.27
N PRO A 59 -2.60 3.07 -7.81
CA PRO A 59 -2.66 2.81 -9.24
C PRO A 59 -4.09 2.61 -9.69
N SER A 60 -4.43 3.14 -10.86
CA SER A 60 -5.71 2.97 -11.54
C SER A 60 -5.75 1.67 -12.36
N LEU A 61 -6.94 1.25 -12.77
CA LEU A 61 -7.24 0.06 -13.58
C LEU A 61 -7.25 0.53 -15.03
N ASP A 62 -7.65 1.79 -15.24
CA ASP A 62 -7.40 2.52 -16.46
C ASP A 62 -5.93 2.98 -16.49
N HIS A 63 -5.13 2.30 -17.31
CA HIS A 63 -3.73 2.63 -17.54
C HIS A 63 -3.52 4.03 -18.14
N HIS A 64 -4.53 4.59 -18.80
CA HIS A 64 -4.47 5.92 -19.41
C HIS A 64 -4.94 7.03 -18.48
N GLN A 65 -5.41 6.71 -17.27
CA GLN A 65 -5.86 7.72 -16.33
C GLN A 65 -4.71 8.68 -15.99
N HIS A 66 -4.96 9.98 -16.19
CA HIS A 66 -4.03 11.03 -15.80
C HIS A 66 -3.80 11.03 -14.28
N LEU A 67 -2.70 11.64 -13.86
CA LEU A 67 -2.39 11.76 -12.44
C LEU A 67 -3.35 12.76 -11.78
N GLU A 68 -4.18 12.26 -10.87
CA GLU A 68 -5.01 13.04 -9.96
C GLU A 68 -4.35 13.06 -8.59
N THR A 69 -4.45 14.20 -7.90
CA THR A 69 -3.92 14.35 -6.54
C THR A 69 -4.95 15.03 -5.65
N LEU A 70 -5.23 14.42 -4.51
CA LEU A 70 -6.05 14.97 -3.45
C LEU A 70 -5.17 15.26 -2.24
N VAL A 71 -5.36 16.44 -1.66
CA VAL A 71 -4.71 16.83 -0.39
C VAL A 71 -5.81 17.27 0.57
N ALA A 72 -5.85 16.66 1.74
CA ALA A 72 -6.82 16.96 2.79
C ALA A 72 -6.16 16.89 4.17
N ALA A 73 -6.78 17.52 5.16
CA ALA A 73 -6.45 17.29 6.56
C ALA A 73 -7.37 16.19 7.11
N TYR A 74 -6.81 15.24 7.86
CA TYR A 74 -7.56 14.24 8.61
C TYR A 74 -7.45 14.55 10.10
N CYS A 75 -8.57 14.90 10.71
CA CYS A 75 -8.68 15.20 12.14
C CYS A 75 -9.63 14.18 12.77
N PRO A 76 -9.14 13.18 13.53
CA PRO A 76 -10.02 12.25 14.20
C PRO A 76 -10.89 12.99 15.22
N LEU A 77 -12.20 12.80 15.13
CA LEU A 77 -13.13 13.31 16.14
C LEU A 77 -13.11 12.35 17.33
N PRO A 78 -12.85 12.81 18.56
CA PRO A 78 -12.89 11.94 19.73
C PRO A 78 -14.33 11.45 19.94
N GLU A 79 -14.54 10.13 19.97
CA GLU A 79 -15.88 9.56 20.20
C GLU A 79 -16.29 9.58 21.67
N ASP A 80 -15.34 9.61 22.63
CA ASP A 80 -15.53 9.95 24.04
C ASP A 80 -14.14 9.99 24.74
N GLY A 81 -13.60 11.17 25.09
CA GLY A 81 -12.29 11.29 25.77
C GLY A 81 -11.61 12.67 25.67
N PRO A 82 -10.53 12.94 26.43
CA PRO A 82 -9.88 14.24 26.45
C PRO A 82 -9.28 14.60 25.08
N ALA A 83 -9.57 15.82 24.64
CA ALA A 83 -9.27 16.38 23.32
C ALA A 83 -7.76 16.49 23.01
N SER A 84 -7.15 15.40 22.58
CA SER A 84 -5.79 15.38 22.03
C SER A 84 -5.73 14.69 20.66
N SER A 85 -6.78 14.87 19.84
CA SER A 85 -6.70 14.43 18.45
C SER A 85 -5.74 15.34 17.68
N VAL A 86 -4.63 14.75 17.24
CA VAL A 86 -3.69 15.41 16.34
C VAL A 86 -4.18 15.22 14.93
N CYS A 87 -4.37 16.32 14.20
CA CYS A 87 -4.65 16.26 12.78
C CYS A 87 -3.37 15.90 12.00
N GLY A 88 -3.52 15.09 10.95
CA GLY A 88 -2.47 14.77 9.99
C GLY A 88 -2.85 15.21 8.57
N ASP A 89 -1.85 15.30 7.70
CA ASP A 89 -2.08 15.52 6.27
C ASP A 89 -2.36 14.19 5.58
N VAL A 90 -3.36 14.15 4.70
CA VAL A 90 -3.60 13.03 3.78
C VAL A 90 -3.34 13.51 2.37
N VAL A 91 -2.44 12.81 1.68
CA VAL A 91 -2.17 12.99 0.25
C VAL A 91 -2.53 11.70 -0.46
N VAL A 92 -3.41 11.76 -1.46
CA VAL A 92 -3.73 10.63 -2.32
C VAL A 92 -3.32 10.98 -3.74
N MET A 93 -2.54 10.11 -4.36
CA MET A 93 -2.18 10.20 -5.77
C MET A 93 -2.77 9.01 -6.49
N ARG A 94 -3.57 9.27 -7.52
CA ARG A 94 -4.25 8.24 -8.31
C ARG A 94 -3.97 8.45 -9.79
N GLY A 95 -3.77 7.38 -10.53
CA GLY A 95 -3.60 7.43 -11.97
C GLY A 95 -3.07 6.12 -12.53
N GLY A 96 -2.95 6.03 -13.85
CA GLY A 96 -2.28 4.90 -14.49
C GLY A 96 -0.85 4.73 -13.97
N MET A 97 -0.31 3.51 -14.05
CA MET A 97 1.02 3.17 -13.50
C MET A 97 2.12 4.13 -13.99
N GLU A 98 2.15 4.45 -15.29
CA GLU A 98 3.14 5.39 -15.83
C GLU A 98 2.97 6.81 -15.29
N ALA A 99 1.73 7.26 -15.09
CA ALA A 99 1.44 8.59 -14.55
C ALA A 99 1.90 8.69 -13.08
N LEU A 100 1.70 7.62 -12.30
CA LEU A 100 2.22 7.51 -10.93
C LEU A 100 3.74 7.47 -10.88
N GLN A 101 4.38 6.67 -11.74
CA GLN A 101 5.84 6.60 -11.83
C GLN A 101 6.46 7.97 -12.08
N ARG A 102 5.92 8.75 -13.03
CA ARG A 102 6.35 10.14 -13.26
C ARG A 102 6.09 11.03 -12.02
N GLY A 103 5.01 10.76 -11.30
CA GLY A 103 4.64 11.47 -10.07
C GLY A 103 5.56 11.21 -8.87
N LEU A 104 6.37 10.13 -8.86
CA LEU A 104 7.25 9.80 -7.73
C LEU A 104 8.27 10.89 -7.41
N GLY A 105 8.69 11.66 -8.42
CA GLY A 105 9.55 12.83 -8.22
C GLY A 105 8.94 13.88 -7.29
N MET A 106 7.61 13.94 -7.20
CA MET A 106 6.88 14.83 -6.30
C MET A 106 6.72 14.26 -4.89
N VAL A 107 6.78 12.93 -4.72
CA VAL A 107 6.55 12.26 -3.43
C VAL A 107 7.75 12.42 -2.50
N ASN A 108 8.96 12.19 -3.00
CA ASN A 108 10.17 12.18 -2.17
C ASN A 108 10.41 13.51 -1.41
N PRO A 109 10.21 14.69 -2.02
CA PRO A 109 10.30 15.97 -1.31
C PRO A 109 9.29 16.14 -0.17
N LEU A 110 8.15 15.41 -0.20
CA LEU A 110 7.12 15.47 0.84
C LEU A 110 7.43 14.60 2.06
N ILE A 111 8.55 13.86 2.04
CA ILE A 111 8.96 12.95 3.11
C ILE A 111 10.25 13.50 3.74
N PRO A 112 10.16 14.26 4.85
CA PRO A 112 11.34 14.77 5.53
C PRO A 112 12.22 13.63 6.04
N ALA A 113 13.52 13.67 5.77
CA ALA A 113 14.48 12.63 6.18
C ALA A 113 14.58 12.47 7.72
N GLU A 114 14.23 13.52 8.47
CA GLU A 114 14.33 13.61 9.93
C GLU A 114 13.14 12.93 10.63
N LEU A 115 12.07 12.61 9.91
CA LEU A 115 10.88 12.01 10.48
C LEU A 115 10.89 10.49 10.26
N PRO A 116 10.46 9.70 11.27
CA PRO A 116 10.18 8.30 11.08
C PRO A 116 9.19 8.10 9.93
N CYS A 117 9.54 7.22 9.00
CA CYS A 117 8.75 6.96 7.80
C CYS A 117 8.60 5.45 7.60
N TRP A 118 7.37 5.04 7.33
CA TRP A 118 7.00 3.66 7.02
C TRP A 118 6.47 3.61 5.60
N VAL A 119 6.95 2.64 4.84
CA VAL A 119 6.51 2.37 3.48
C VAL A 119 5.79 1.04 3.52
N TRP A 120 4.47 1.08 3.35
CA TRP A 120 3.67 -0.13 3.20
C TRP A 120 3.46 -0.42 1.72
N TRP A 121 4.12 -1.46 1.22
CA TRP A 121 3.93 -1.95 -0.14
C TRP A 121 2.85 -3.03 -0.13
N ASN A 122 1.68 -2.68 -0.64
CA ASN A 122 0.50 -3.52 -0.59
C ASN A 122 0.21 -4.21 -1.94
N GLY A 123 1.26 -4.78 -2.55
CA GLY A 123 1.19 -5.46 -3.84
C GLY A 123 2.33 -6.47 -3.99
N THR A 124 2.38 -7.15 -5.12
CA THR A 124 3.52 -8.02 -5.45
C THR A 124 4.79 -7.19 -5.64
N LEU A 125 5.95 -7.73 -5.24
CA LEU A 125 7.26 -7.11 -5.45
C LEU A 125 7.74 -7.18 -6.92
N ASP A 126 6.98 -7.88 -7.77
CA ASP A 126 7.29 -8.10 -9.19
C ASP A 126 6.64 -7.06 -10.12
N GLU A 127 5.50 -6.47 -9.75
CA GLU A 127 4.63 -5.71 -10.68
C GLU A 127 5.15 -4.30 -11.00
N ALA A 128 5.79 -3.64 -10.03
CA ALA A 128 6.30 -2.29 -10.24
C ALA A 128 7.62 -2.05 -9.48
N PRO A 129 8.73 -2.68 -9.91
CA PRO A 129 10.03 -2.56 -9.25
C PRO A 129 10.49 -1.10 -9.12
N ASP A 130 10.36 -0.30 -10.18
CA ASP A 130 10.82 1.10 -10.16
C ASP A 130 10.03 1.97 -9.17
N VAL A 131 8.72 1.72 -9.04
CA VAL A 131 7.88 2.43 -8.06
C VAL A 131 8.29 2.04 -6.66
N PHE A 132 8.42 0.73 -6.42
CA PHE A 132 8.84 0.19 -5.14
C PHE A 132 10.21 0.75 -4.72
N GLU A 133 11.21 0.72 -5.59
CA GLU A 133 12.55 1.27 -5.34
C GLU A 133 12.52 2.78 -5.07
N GLY A 134 11.70 3.53 -5.82
CA GLY A 134 11.57 4.97 -5.68
C GLY A 134 11.03 5.43 -4.31
N ILE A 135 10.18 4.61 -3.67
CA ILE A 135 9.56 4.94 -2.38
C ILE A 135 10.19 4.19 -1.19
N SER A 136 10.87 3.07 -1.39
CA SER A 136 11.42 2.24 -0.32
C SER A 136 12.84 2.60 0.11
N GLN A 137 13.35 3.78 -0.24
CA GLN A 137 14.71 4.19 0.10
C GLN A 137 14.93 4.31 1.62
N ALA A 138 16.12 3.91 2.10
CA ALA A 138 16.52 4.09 3.50
C ALA A 138 16.53 5.59 3.89
N PRO A 139 16.25 5.96 5.16
CA PRO A 139 16.11 5.09 6.35
C PRO A 139 14.67 4.61 6.61
N ARG A 140 13.79 4.63 5.62
CA ARG A 140 12.37 4.27 5.78
C ARG A 140 12.22 2.81 6.20
N ARG A 141 11.36 2.51 7.16
CA ARG A 141 10.99 1.12 7.49
C ARG A 141 10.08 0.58 6.40
N LEU A 142 10.40 -0.61 5.90
CA LEU A 142 9.62 -1.28 4.87
C LEU A 142 8.62 -2.26 5.50
N ILE A 143 7.37 -2.24 5.04
CA ILE A 143 6.33 -3.22 5.36
C ILE A 143 5.91 -3.88 4.04
N ILE A 144 6.13 -5.19 3.92
CA ILE A 144 5.86 -5.99 2.70
C ILE A 144 5.13 -7.28 3.09
N ASP A 145 4.61 -8.00 2.09
CA ASP A 145 4.06 -9.35 2.28
C ASP A 145 4.72 -10.31 1.29
N THR A 146 5.71 -11.08 1.73
CA THR A 146 6.42 -12.02 0.85
C THR A 146 5.62 -13.25 0.47
N ALA A 147 4.40 -13.41 1.01
CA ALA A 147 3.45 -14.41 0.54
C ALA A 147 2.86 -14.07 -0.84
N ILE A 148 3.06 -12.83 -1.33
CA ILE A 148 2.53 -12.34 -2.61
C ILE A 148 3.68 -12.22 -3.62
N GLY A 149 3.49 -12.79 -4.81
CA GLY A 149 4.47 -12.74 -5.90
C GLY A 149 5.49 -13.87 -5.85
N THR A 150 6.66 -13.63 -6.45
CA THR A 150 7.66 -14.67 -6.70
C THR A 150 8.63 -14.79 -5.50
N PRO A 151 8.83 -16.00 -4.93
CA PRO A 151 9.73 -16.18 -3.79
C PRO A 151 11.17 -15.72 -4.04
N ALA A 152 11.68 -15.92 -5.26
CA ALA A 152 13.03 -15.48 -5.64
C ALA A 152 13.18 -13.95 -5.50
N ARG A 153 12.25 -13.18 -6.07
CA ARG A 153 12.25 -11.72 -5.97
C ARG A 153 12.13 -11.26 -4.51
N ALA A 154 11.26 -11.90 -3.74
CA ALA A 154 11.09 -11.58 -2.32
C ALA A 154 12.38 -11.80 -1.53
N LEU A 155 13.06 -12.94 -1.71
CA LEU A 155 14.34 -13.23 -1.06
C LEU A 155 15.44 -12.25 -1.47
N ASP A 156 15.50 -11.87 -2.75
CA ASP A 156 16.46 -10.87 -3.23
C ASP A 156 16.24 -9.52 -2.56
N VAL A 157 14.99 -9.05 -2.49
CA VAL A 157 14.64 -7.80 -1.81
C VAL A 157 15.00 -7.87 -0.32
N LEU A 158 14.61 -8.94 0.37
CA LEU A 158 14.93 -9.14 1.79
C LEU A 158 16.45 -9.13 2.03
N SER A 159 17.21 -9.86 1.21
CA SER A 159 18.66 -9.94 1.32
C SER A 159 19.32 -8.58 1.11
N GLN A 160 18.95 -7.87 0.05
CA GLN A 160 19.49 -6.54 -0.28
C GLN A 160 19.18 -5.51 0.81
N ARG A 161 17.93 -5.49 1.31
CA ARG A 161 17.51 -4.54 2.35
C ARG A 161 18.17 -4.84 3.70
N ALA A 162 18.28 -6.11 4.07
CA ALA A 162 18.98 -6.52 5.29
C ALA A 162 20.47 -6.14 5.23
N ALA A 163 21.14 -6.37 4.09
CA ALA A 163 22.53 -5.97 3.89
C ALA A 163 22.72 -4.43 3.99
N ALA A 164 21.73 -3.66 3.54
CA ALA A 164 21.72 -2.20 3.67
C ALA A 164 21.33 -1.69 5.07
N GLY A 165 21.06 -2.57 6.03
CA GLY A 165 20.64 -2.21 7.38
C GLY A 165 19.24 -1.59 7.45
N GLN A 166 18.43 -1.74 6.41
CA GLN A 166 17.06 -1.22 6.38
C GLN A 166 16.13 -2.09 7.22
N ALA A 167 15.30 -1.46 8.05
CA ALA A 167 14.32 -2.17 8.85
C ALA A 167 13.16 -2.69 7.99
N ILE A 168 12.81 -3.97 8.15
CA ILE A 168 11.74 -4.64 7.39
C ILE A 168 10.76 -5.29 8.36
N SER A 169 9.47 -5.21 8.04
CA SER A 169 8.38 -5.95 8.65
C SER A 169 7.69 -6.75 7.54
N ASP A 170 7.83 -8.08 7.58
CA ASP A 170 7.19 -8.96 6.60
C ASP A 170 5.89 -9.53 7.16
N LEU A 171 4.76 -9.14 6.57
CA LEU A 171 3.42 -9.55 6.95
C LEU A 171 3.20 -11.06 6.80
N ASN A 172 3.96 -11.73 5.94
CA ASN A 172 3.91 -13.18 5.78
C ASN A 172 4.22 -13.90 7.11
N TRP A 173 5.14 -13.36 7.92
CA TRP A 173 5.56 -13.98 9.18
C TRP A 173 4.60 -13.76 10.34
N TYR A 174 3.58 -12.91 10.16
CA TYR A 174 2.53 -12.64 11.15
C TYR A 174 1.25 -13.45 10.90
N ARG A 175 1.22 -14.32 9.89
CA ARG A 175 0.05 -15.12 9.48
C ARG A 175 -0.04 -16.45 10.18
#